data_AF-A0A2M7EIK3-F1
#
_entry.id   AF-A0A2M7EIK3-F1
#
_cell.length_a   1.000
_cell.length_b   1.000
_cell.length_c   1.000
_cell.angle_alpha   90.00
_cell.angle_beta   90.00
_cell.angle_gamma   90.00
#
_symmetry.space_group_name_H-M   'P 1'
#
loop_
_entity.id
_entity.type
_entity.pdbx_description
1 polymer ?
#
loop_
_entity_poly.entity_id
_entity_poly.type
_entity_poly.pdbx_seq_one_letter_code
_entity_poly.pdbx_strand_id
1 'polypeptide(L)'
;MDYSIKIGGEAGQGIQTVGDTLAKVFSRTGFHVFTNQDYESRVRGGHNFYQIRFSDKPVMASREKVDILVALDKESIERHEKELTAIGQIIYDSTALKQEFGNNPPSPPFTKGGMGGLSDKYSHFLDIPFIKLAVESGGSKIMANTVATGAVLGMLGMELSILLGIIKDTFWKKGEDVIKANVNAAMAGHDFAVKNCMRCSFSPAVADSPLKPKMLISSVEAIGLGAIASGCKFYSAYPMTPSTGIMNYIAGKEKEFGIIVEQAEDEIAAINMALGASFAGVRSMTGTAGGGFALMVEGLSLSGMTETPVVIALGQRPAPATGLPTRTEQGDLLFALHTAHGEFPRVIFAPGTPEQAFYLTNKAFELAEKYQIPAIIIFDQYLSDSEWTFEEFNLEKIKYTDYRLRGDAFKNLKEYKRHTYTDTGVSPMGIPGDAEHLVITDSDEHDEEGHIVEDAETRIKMVDKRLFKKLPLIKKEMEPPTLYGDNKPEVIIAGWGSNYGIMKEAVDELSPPHPPLIKGGKGGIAMLHFSEMYPFPLTDKFDYLNILKNAKITICVENNATGQFARLMKAETGYSFNGFINRYDGRPFTLEELAREIKSRLS
;
A
#
# COMPACT_ATOMS: atom_id res chain seq x y z
N MET A 1 15.24 14.65 13.38
CA MET A 1 16.02 13.43 13.08
C MET A 1 15.39 12.71 11.89
N ASP A 2 16.14 12.15 10.94
CA ASP A 2 15.60 11.32 9.85
C ASP A 2 16.67 10.32 9.41
N TYR A 3 16.46 9.03 9.68
CA TYR A 3 17.43 7.96 9.43
C TYR A 3 16.84 6.86 8.55
N SER A 4 17.68 6.30 7.69
CA SER A 4 17.36 5.22 6.75
C SER A 4 18.26 4.01 7.00
N ILE A 5 17.66 2.86 7.29
CA ILE A 5 18.35 1.58 7.52
C ILE A 5 17.96 0.64 6.40
N LYS A 6 18.94 0.03 5.74
CA LYS A 6 18.73 -0.98 4.70
C LYS A 6 19.33 -2.30 5.15
N ILE A 7 18.52 -3.35 5.11
CA ILE A 7 18.97 -4.72 5.31
C ILE A 7 18.98 -5.38 3.94
N GLY A 8 20.14 -5.88 3.51
CA GLY A 8 20.29 -6.56 2.22
C GLY A 8 20.78 -7.99 2.39
N GLY A 9 20.35 -8.88 1.49
CA GLY A 9 20.85 -10.24 1.45
C GLY A 9 20.10 -11.15 0.49
N GLU A 10 20.39 -12.44 0.60
CA GLU A 10 19.68 -13.49 -0.12
C GLU A 10 18.35 -13.88 0.54
N ALA A 11 17.38 -14.30 -0.27
CA ALA A 11 16.12 -14.83 0.23
C ALA A 11 16.36 -16.03 1.14
N GLY A 12 15.85 -15.95 2.37
CA GLY A 12 16.03 -16.96 3.43
C GLY A 12 17.08 -16.62 4.48
N GLN A 13 17.85 -15.53 4.34
CA GLN A 13 18.78 -15.07 5.39
C GLN A 13 18.07 -14.32 6.53
N GLY A 14 16.77 -14.04 6.41
CA GLY A 14 15.94 -13.41 7.45
C GLY A 14 16.01 -11.88 7.48
N ILE A 15 16.23 -11.28 6.32
CA ILE A 15 16.14 -9.84 6.04
C ILE A 15 14.84 -9.26 6.61
N GLN A 16 13.69 -9.86 6.26
CA GLN A 16 12.37 -9.43 6.74
C GLN A 16 12.24 -9.55 8.27
N THR A 17 12.82 -10.59 8.88
CA THR A 17 12.79 -10.73 10.35
C THR A 17 13.50 -9.58 11.06
N VAL A 18 14.67 -9.17 10.55
CA VAL A 18 15.40 -8.01 11.08
C VAL A 18 14.60 -6.73 10.81
N GLY A 19 14.10 -6.57 9.59
CA GLY A 19 13.28 -5.44 9.13
C GLY A 19 12.07 -5.17 10.01
N ASP A 20 11.17 -6.16 10.09
CA ASP A 20 9.92 -6.08 10.84
C ASP A 20 10.17 -5.86 12.35
N THR A 21 11.22 -6.48 12.89
CA THR A 21 11.55 -6.36 14.32
C THR A 21 12.02 -4.94 14.63
N LEU A 22 12.93 -4.38 13.82
CA LEU A 22 13.40 -3.00 13.98
C LEU A 22 12.27 -2.00 13.78
N ALA A 23 11.45 -2.17 12.73
CA ALA A 23 10.29 -1.31 12.48
C ALA A 23 9.32 -1.29 13.68
N LYS A 24 9.04 -2.46 14.28
CA LYS A 24 8.24 -2.58 15.51
C LYS A 24 8.90 -1.91 16.71
N VAL A 25 10.22 -2.03 16.88
CA VAL A 25 10.94 -1.33 17.96
C VAL A 25 10.77 0.18 17.79
N PHE A 26 11.02 0.74 16.61
CA PHE A 26 10.92 2.18 16.37
C PHE A 26 9.48 2.68 16.57
N SER A 27 8.48 1.94 16.06
CA SER A 27 7.08 2.28 16.21
C SER A 27 6.61 2.23 17.68
N ARG A 28 6.99 1.19 18.44
CA ARG A 28 6.68 1.08 19.87
C ARG A 28 7.45 2.10 20.73
N THR A 29 8.60 2.57 20.25
CA THR A 29 9.32 3.70 20.86
C THR A 29 8.58 5.01 20.63
N GLY A 30 7.75 5.09 19.58
CA GLY A 30 6.94 6.25 19.23
C GLY A 30 7.48 7.11 18.09
N PHE A 31 8.47 6.61 17.35
CA PHE A 31 8.92 7.24 16.10
C PHE A 31 7.90 7.03 14.99
N HIS A 32 7.92 7.93 14.01
CA HIS A 32 7.26 7.70 12.74
C HIS A 32 8.12 6.77 11.90
N VAL A 33 7.52 5.71 11.35
CA VAL A 33 8.22 4.68 10.57
C VAL A 33 7.53 4.53 9.22
N PHE A 34 8.35 4.44 8.18
CA PHE A 34 7.96 4.03 6.84
C PHE A 34 8.87 2.88 6.40
N THR A 35 8.30 1.79 5.90
CA THR A 35 9.08 0.65 5.39
C THR A 35 8.82 0.43 3.90
N ASN A 36 9.78 -0.22 3.23
CA ASN A 36 9.64 -0.65 1.84
C ASN A 36 10.47 -1.93 1.65
N GLN A 37 9.94 -2.86 0.87
CA GLN A 37 10.57 -4.14 0.59
C GLN A 37 10.82 -4.30 -0.90
N ASP A 38 11.93 -4.93 -1.24
CA ASP A 38 12.28 -5.27 -2.60
C ASP A 38 12.74 -6.72 -2.62
N TYR A 39 11.96 -7.55 -3.31
CA TYR A 39 12.29 -8.95 -3.45
C TYR A 39 12.07 -9.45 -4.87
N GLU A 40 12.84 -10.47 -5.24
CA GLU A 40 12.68 -11.15 -6.52
C GLU A 40 11.58 -12.20 -6.45
N SER A 41 10.99 -12.54 -7.61
CA SER A 41 10.02 -13.64 -7.73
C SER A 41 10.71 -15.01 -7.62
N ARG A 42 11.41 -15.25 -6.50
CA ARG A 42 12.21 -16.44 -6.20
C ARG A 42 12.08 -16.79 -4.71
N VAL A 43 11.99 -18.08 -4.41
CA VAL A 43 11.84 -18.57 -3.02
C VAL A 43 13.18 -18.57 -2.27
N ARG A 44 14.31 -18.72 -2.98
CA ARG A 44 15.67 -18.70 -2.42
C ARG A 44 16.66 -18.04 -3.37
N GLY A 45 17.69 -17.42 -2.80
CA GLY A 45 18.71 -16.68 -3.55
C GLY A 45 18.19 -15.37 -4.12
N GLY A 46 19.00 -14.73 -4.97
CA GLY A 46 18.74 -13.40 -5.51
C GLY A 46 18.91 -12.31 -4.45
N HIS A 47 19.11 -11.08 -4.91
CA HIS A 47 19.30 -9.94 -4.01
C HIS A 47 17.95 -9.36 -3.59
N ASN A 48 17.72 -9.28 -2.29
CA ASN A 48 16.53 -8.68 -1.70
C ASN A 48 16.96 -7.62 -0.69
N PHE A 49 16.11 -6.62 -0.47
CA PHE A 49 16.32 -5.69 0.63
C PHE A 49 15.03 -5.32 1.35
N TYR A 50 15.20 -4.94 2.62
CA TYR A 50 14.19 -4.31 3.44
C TYR A 50 14.74 -2.96 3.88
N GLN A 51 14.03 -1.88 3.58
CA GLN A 51 14.42 -0.52 3.95
C GLN A 51 13.44 0.05 4.98
N ILE A 52 13.99 0.58 6.07
CA ILE A 52 13.27 1.26 7.13
C ILE A 52 13.71 2.72 7.13
N ARG A 53 12.77 3.65 7.08
CA ARG A 53 13.01 5.04 7.39
C ARG A 53 12.26 5.39 8.66
N PHE A 54 12.93 6.03 9.61
CA PHE A 54 12.28 6.48 10.84
C PHE A 54 12.72 7.88 11.26
N SER A 55 11.80 8.60 11.90
CA SER A 55 11.97 10.01 12.24
C SER A 55 11.15 10.40 13.49
N ASP A 56 11.56 11.49 14.12
CA ASP A 56 10.79 12.23 15.14
C ASP A 56 9.65 13.04 14.52
N LYS A 57 9.58 13.14 13.19
CA LYS A 57 8.53 13.78 12.40
C LYS A 57 7.90 12.76 11.45
N PRO A 58 6.67 13.01 10.96
CA PRO A 58 6.04 12.13 9.97
C PRO A 58 6.92 11.89 8.74
N VAL A 59 7.10 10.62 8.38
CA VAL A 59 7.75 10.15 7.15
C VAL A 59 6.83 9.15 6.44
N MET A 60 6.85 9.20 5.12
CA MET A 60 5.81 8.66 4.23
C MET A 60 6.37 8.08 2.91
N ALA A 61 7.69 8.17 2.69
CA ALA A 61 8.33 7.68 1.48
C ALA A 61 9.76 7.17 1.69
N SER A 62 10.23 6.30 0.78
CA SER A 62 11.63 5.88 0.71
C SER A 62 12.55 7.01 0.22
N ARG A 63 13.81 6.95 0.67
CA ARG A 63 14.90 7.83 0.23
C ARG A 63 15.97 7.03 -0.51
N GLU A 64 16.71 7.71 -1.38
CA GLU A 64 17.90 7.11 -2.04
C GLU A 64 19.02 6.85 -1.04
N LYS A 65 19.09 7.65 0.03
CA LYS A 65 20.19 7.62 1.00
C LYS A 65 19.97 6.58 2.10
N VAL A 66 21.06 5.96 2.53
CA VAL A 66 21.13 4.95 3.60
C VAL A 66 22.13 5.38 4.67
N ASP A 67 21.72 5.34 5.93
CA ASP A 67 22.57 5.65 7.09
C ASP A 67 23.18 4.39 7.71
N ILE A 68 22.44 3.28 7.73
CA ILE A 68 22.96 1.98 8.20
C ILE A 68 22.63 0.92 7.16
N LEU A 69 23.66 0.26 6.61
CA LEU A 69 23.51 -0.91 5.75
C LEU A 69 23.86 -2.17 6.55
N VAL A 70 22.89 -3.05 6.76
CA VAL A 70 23.09 -4.40 7.28
C VAL A 70 23.29 -5.34 6.10
N ALA A 71 24.53 -5.70 5.82
CA ALA A 71 24.89 -6.56 4.69
C ALA A 71 25.03 -8.03 5.13
N LEU A 72 24.08 -8.87 4.69
CA LEU A 72 24.10 -10.31 4.93
C LEU A 72 24.81 -11.10 3.82
N ASP A 73 25.13 -10.42 2.71
CA ASP A 73 25.92 -10.93 1.61
C ASP A 73 26.83 -9.83 1.00
N LYS A 74 27.69 -10.23 0.07
CA LYS A 74 28.60 -9.31 -0.64
C LYS A 74 27.86 -8.41 -1.62
N GLU A 75 26.82 -8.93 -2.28
CA GLU A 75 26.06 -8.22 -3.30
C GLU A 75 25.36 -6.98 -2.73
N SER A 76 24.91 -7.04 -1.48
CA SER A 76 24.36 -5.90 -0.73
C SER A 76 25.33 -4.74 -0.61
N ILE A 77 26.61 -5.03 -0.32
CA ILE A 77 27.66 -4.02 -0.24
C ILE A 77 27.88 -3.41 -1.61
N GLU A 78 28.11 -4.24 -2.63
CA GLU A 78 28.40 -3.80 -4.00
C GLU A 78 27.29 -2.92 -4.60
N ARG A 79 26.02 -3.23 -4.27
CA ARG A 79 24.86 -2.49 -4.78
C ARG A 79 24.62 -1.19 -4.02
N HIS A 80 24.74 -1.20 -2.69
CA HIS A 80 24.21 -0.15 -1.84
C HIS A 80 25.26 0.71 -1.13
N GLU A 81 26.56 0.41 -1.21
CA GLU A 81 27.61 1.26 -0.62
C GLU A 81 27.55 2.70 -1.15
N LYS A 82 27.26 2.89 -2.44
CA LYS A 82 27.10 4.21 -3.08
C LYS A 82 25.91 5.03 -2.55
N GLU A 83 24.96 4.37 -1.88
CA GLU A 83 23.77 5.00 -1.31
C GLU A 83 24.05 5.60 0.08
N LEU A 84 25.21 5.29 0.68
CA LEU A 84 25.53 5.73 2.03
C LEU A 84 25.58 7.26 2.17
N THR A 85 25.15 7.73 3.34
CA THR A 85 25.37 9.11 3.78
C THR A 85 26.81 9.32 4.24
N ALA A 86 27.22 10.58 4.42
CA ALA A 86 28.55 10.91 4.90
C ALA A 86 28.87 10.34 6.30
N ILE A 87 27.83 10.09 7.11
CA ILE A 87 27.95 9.45 8.43
C ILE A 87 27.64 7.95 8.40
N GLY A 88 27.29 7.42 7.22
CA GLY A 88 26.74 6.09 7.06
C GLY A 88 27.70 4.98 7.46
N GLN A 89 27.15 3.86 7.93
CA GLN A 89 27.89 2.69 8.39
C GLN A 89 27.37 1.41 7.71
N ILE A 90 28.29 0.52 7.36
CA ILE A 90 28.01 -0.84 6.88
C ILE A 90 28.37 -1.80 8.00
N ILE A 91 27.42 -2.61 8.44
CA ILE A 91 27.67 -3.75 9.30
C ILE A 91 27.58 -5.05 8.52
N TYR A 92 28.54 -5.94 8.74
CA TYR A 92 28.66 -7.22 8.04
C TYR A 92 29.40 -8.23 8.93
N ASP A 93 29.34 -9.52 8.57
CA ASP A 93 30.10 -10.58 9.24
C ASP A 93 31.19 -11.09 8.28
N SER A 94 32.45 -10.72 8.53
CA SER A 94 33.58 -11.09 7.65
C SER A 94 33.75 -12.60 7.48
N THR A 95 33.37 -13.40 8.50
CA THR A 95 33.42 -14.86 8.46
C THR A 95 32.32 -15.42 7.57
N ALA A 96 31.11 -14.85 7.65
CA ALA A 96 29.99 -15.23 6.80
C ALA A 96 30.25 -14.88 5.33
N LEU A 97 30.77 -13.66 5.07
CA LEU A 97 31.07 -13.17 3.73
C LEU A 97 32.37 -13.75 3.15
N LYS A 98 33.19 -14.39 3.99
CA LYS A 98 34.55 -14.88 3.66
C LYS A 98 35.44 -13.76 3.10
N GLN A 99 35.23 -12.53 3.57
CA GLN A 99 35.95 -11.35 3.11
C GLN A 99 35.94 -10.29 4.21
N GLU A 100 37.11 -9.69 4.45
CA GLU A 100 37.23 -8.50 5.27
C GLU A 100 37.18 -7.25 4.39
N PHE A 101 36.36 -6.30 4.80
CA PHE A 101 36.27 -4.96 4.22
C PHE A 101 36.86 -3.95 5.21
N GLY A 102 37.69 -3.04 4.73
CA GLY A 102 38.32 -1.99 5.55
C GLY A 102 39.77 -2.22 5.97
N ASN A 103 40.40 -3.37 5.62
CA ASN A 103 41.82 -3.64 5.88
C ASN A 103 42.76 -3.39 4.67
N ASN A 104 42.25 -2.98 3.51
CA ASN A 104 43.12 -2.63 2.38
C ASN A 104 43.69 -1.20 2.54
N PRO A 105 45.02 -0.99 2.43
CA PRO A 105 45.55 0.35 2.22
C PRO A 105 44.95 0.93 0.93
N PRO A 106 44.71 2.25 0.86
CA PRO A 106 44.05 2.86 -0.28
C PRO A 106 44.80 2.52 -1.57
N SER A 107 44.11 1.92 -2.53
CA SER A 107 44.59 1.87 -3.91
C SER A 107 44.70 3.32 -4.41
N PRO A 108 45.77 3.70 -5.15
CA PRO A 108 45.95 5.09 -5.53
C PRO A 108 44.78 5.56 -6.39
N PRO A 109 44.26 6.78 -6.19
CA PRO A 109 43.26 7.32 -7.09
C PRO A 109 43.91 7.50 -8.46
N PHE A 110 43.20 7.06 -9.50
CA PHE A 110 43.54 7.37 -10.88
C PHE A 110 43.78 8.88 -11.03
N THR A 111 44.91 9.21 -11.64
CA THR A 111 45.41 10.56 -11.90
C THR A 111 44.48 11.39 -12.78
N LYS A 112 44.09 12.59 -12.34
CA LYS A 112 44.61 13.89 -12.82
C LYS A 112 43.74 15.05 -12.32
N GLY A 113 44.34 15.87 -11.44
CA GLY A 113 44.03 17.30 -11.28
C GLY A 113 42.87 17.67 -10.35
N GLY A 114 43.17 17.89 -9.06
CA GLY A 114 42.27 18.58 -8.14
C GLY A 114 42.81 18.57 -6.71
N MET A 115 43.01 19.74 -6.11
CA MET A 115 43.74 19.95 -4.86
C MET A 115 43.01 19.35 -3.63
N GLY A 116 43.83 18.82 -2.71
CA GLY A 116 43.41 18.05 -1.55
C GLY A 116 42.49 18.77 -0.54
N GLY A 117 41.58 17.98 0.01
CA GLY A 117 40.93 18.17 1.31
C GLY A 117 41.03 16.86 2.09
N LEU A 118 41.53 16.92 3.33
CA LEU A 118 41.64 15.77 4.23
C LEU A 118 40.25 15.16 4.51
N SER A 119 39.91 14.02 3.90
CA SER A 119 38.79 13.17 4.40
C SER A 119 38.92 11.65 4.14
N ASP A 120 39.94 11.19 3.42
CA ASP A 120 40.04 9.79 2.93
C ASP A 120 40.67 8.75 3.89
N LYS A 121 40.32 8.69 5.19
CA LYS A 121 41.12 7.81 6.10
C LYS A 121 40.46 6.88 7.10
N TYR A 122 39.16 6.63 7.05
CA TYR A 122 38.54 5.68 7.99
C TYR A 122 37.35 4.95 7.36
N SER A 123 37.36 3.63 7.46
CA SER A 123 36.42 2.73 6.80
C SER A 123 35.01 2.88 7.35
N HIS A 124 34.00 3.09 6.49
CA HIS A 124 32.57 3.05 6.82
C HIS A 124 32.07 1.63 7.19
N PHE A 125 32.98 0.70 7.47
CA PHE A 125 32.70 -0.71 7.69
C PHE A 125 32.96 -1.09 9.15
N LEU A 126 32.03 -1.81 9.74
CA LEU A 126 32.14 -2.40 11.07
C LEU A 126 31.88 -3.91 10.95
N ASP A 127 32.94 -4.70 11.15
CA ASP A 127 32.84 -6.15 11.19
C ASP A 127 32.23 -6.60 12.52
N ILE A 128 31.05 -7.20 12.45
CA ILE A 128 30.33 -7.77 13.57
C ILE A 128 30.20 -9.27 13.31
N PRO A 129 30.77 -10.13 14.17
CA PRO A 129 30.74 -11.58 13.95
C PRO A 129 29.38 -12.16 14.36
N PHE A 130 28.32 -11.85 13.59
CA PHE A 130 26.92 -12.19 13.86
C PHE A 130 26.75 -13.67 14.19
N ILE A 131 27.33 -14.56 13.39
CA ILE A 131 27.18 -16.01 13.58
C ILE A 131 27.86 -16.45 14.87
N LYS A 132 29.07 -15.94 15.15
CA LYS A 132 29.82 -16.30 16.35
C LYS A 132 29.08 -15.86 17.61
N LEU A 133 28.64 -14.60 17.67
CA LEU A 133 27.88 -14.06 18.80
C LEU A 133 26.56 -14.83 19.01
N ALA A 134 25.88 -15.19 17.92
CA ALA A 134 24.64 -15.97 17.97
C ALA A 134 24.86 -17.38 18.53
N VAL A 135 25.96 -18.05 18.18
CA VAL A 135 26.29 -19.38 18.72
C VAL A 135 26.75 -19.30 20.17
N GLU A 136 27.63 -18.35 20.52
CA GLU A 136 28.19 -18.23 21.86
C GLU A 136 27.13 -17.79 22.90
N SER A 137 26.24 -16.87 22.52
CA SER A 137 25.26 -16.28 23.47
C SER A 137 23.85 -16.86 23.33
N GLY A 138 23.43 -17.22 22.11
CA GLY A 138 22.11 -17.75 21.80
C GLY A 138 22.07 -19.25 21.49
N GLY A 139 23.23 -19.92 21.39
CA GLY A 139 23.31 -21.36 21.14
C GLY A 139 22.98 -21.80 19.70
N SER A 140 22.69 -20.89 18.77
CA SER A 140 22.34 -21.25 17.39
C SER A 140 22.63 -20.13 16.38
N LYS A 141 23.17 -20.52 15.23
CA LYS A 141 23.42 -19.62 14.08
C LYS A 141 22.16 -18.93 13.54
N ILE A 142 20.97 -19.50 13.79
CA ILE A 142 19.68 -18.92 13.34
C ILE A 142 19.42 -17.57 14.02
N MET A 143 20.03 -17.33 15.18
CA MET A 143 19.89 -16.07 15.93
C MET A 143 20.82 -14.95 15.43
N ALA A 144 21.56 -15.15 14.33
CA ALA A 144 22.38 -14.09 13.72
C ALA A 144 21.56 -12.83 13.41
N ASN A 145 20.30 -12.99 13.02
CA ASN A 145 19.36 -11.88 12.78
C ASN A 145 19.02 -11.10 14.06
N THR A 146 18.92 -11.81 15.18
CA THR A 146 18.70 -11.21 16.50
C THR A 146 19.93 -10.42 16.96
N VAL A 147 21.14 -10.95 16.69
CA VAL A 147 22.40 -10.22 16.91
C VAL A 147 22.46 -8.96 16.04
N ALA A 148 22.15 -9.06 14.74
CA ALA A 148 22.13 -7.91 13.83
C ALA A 148 21.15 -6.82 14.29
N THR A 149 19.95 -7.23 14.74
CA THR A 149 18.94 -6.32 15.31
C THR A 149 19.49 -5.60 16.55
N GLY A 150 20.08 -6.35 17.49
CA GLY A 150 20.69 -5.77 18.69
C GLY A 150 21.85 -4.82 18.37
N ALA A 151 22.69 -5.18 17.39
CA ALA A 151 23.80 -4.36 16.94
C ALA A 151 23.32 -3.01 16.37
N VAL A 152 22.30 -3.01 15.52
CA VAL A 152 21.71 -1.77 14.99
C VAL A 152 21.19 -0.88 16.13
N LEU A 153 20.50 -1.44 17.13
CA LEU A 153 20.04 -0.66 18.29
C LEU A 153 21.20 -0.11 19.14
N GLY A 154 22.28 -0.88 19.29
CA GLY A 154 23.50 -0.44 19.97
C GLY A 154 24.19 0.71 19.22
N MET A 155 24.25 0.64 17.89
CA MET A 155 24.76 1.73 17.04
C MET A 155 23.93 3.02 17.17
N LEU A 156 22.62 2.87 17.36
CA LEU A 156 21.69 3.98 17.57
C LEU A 156 21.67 4.48 19.02
N GLY A 157 22.41 3.85 19.94
CA GLY A 157 22.36 4.19 21.37
C GLY A 157 21.00 3.96 22.02
N MET A 158 20.18 3.06 21.48
CA MET A 158 18.84 2.77 21.98
C MET A 158 18.84 1.66 23.03
N GLU A 159 17.95 1.78 24.01
CA GLU A 159 17.69 0.76 25.03
C GLU A 159 17.02 -0.49 24.45
N LEU A 160 17.34 -1.67 25.00
CA LEU A 160 16.82 -2.94 24.48
C LEU A 160 15.43 -3.32 25.01
N SER A 161 14.89 -2.63 26.01
CA SER A 161 13.67 -3.04 26.73
C SER A 161 12.49 -3.36 25.80
N ILE A 162 12.26 -2.54 24.77
CA ILE A 162 11.21 -2.76 23.77
C ILE A 162 11.49 -3.99 22.91
N LEU A 163 12.74 -4.18 22.46
CA LEU A 163 13.15 -5.37 21.70
C LEU A 163 12.94 -6.65 22.53
N LEU A 164 13.32 -6.65 23.80
CA LEU A 164 13.14 -7.80 24.69
C LEU A 164 11.65 -8.15 24.85
N GLY A 165 10.78 -7.13 24.95
CA GLY A 165 9.33 -7.32 24.93
C GLY A 165 8.83 -7.95 23.63
N ILE A 166 9.28 -7.46 22.47
CA ILE A 166 8.92 -8.03 21.16
C ILE A 166 9.38 -9.48 21.02
N ILE A 167 10.60 -9.81 21.47
CA ILE A 167 11.13 -11.19 21.46
C ILE A 167 10.22 -12.10 22.30
N LYS A 168 9.81 -11.65 23.49
CA LYS A 168 8.89 -12.39 24.36
C LYS A 168 7.54 -12.61 23.69
N ASP A 169 6.94 -11.56 23.12
CA ASP A 169 5.66 -11.63 22.40
C ASP A 169 5.73 -12.56 21.18
N THR A 170 6.87 -12.60 20.48
CA THR A 170 7.03 -13.39 19.25
C THR A 170 7.20 -14.88 19.56
N PHE A 171 7.97 -15.20 20.61
CA PHE A 171 8.36 -16.58 20.92
C PHE A 171 7.63 -17.18 22.13
N TRP A 172 6.57 -16.54 22.64
CA TRP A 172 5.83 -17.02 23.81
C TRP A 172 5.38 -18.48 23.71
N LYS A 173 4.94 -18.92 22.52
CA LYS A 173 4.52 -20.32 22.26
C LYS A 173 5.68 -21.31 22.17
N LYS A 174 6.92 -20.84 21.99
CA LYS A 174 8.12 -21.68 21.80
C LYS A 174 8.87 -21.98 23.11
N GLY A 175 8.47 -21.36 24.23
CA GLY A 175 9.01 -21.62 25.56
C GLY A 175 10.15 -20.68 26.00
N GLU A 176 10.38 -20.65 27.31
CA GLU A 176 11.30 -19.72 27.99
C GLU A 176 12.76 -19.84 27.51
N ASP A 177 13.24 -21.04 27.19
CA ASP A 177 14.63 -21.24 26.76
C ASP A 177 14.91 -20.58 25.41
N VAL A 178 13.95 -20.65 24.47
CA VAL A 178 14.05 -19.98 23.16
C VAL A 178 14.01 -18.46 23.33
N ILE A 179 13.20 -17.96 24.26
CA ILE A 179 13.14 -16.53 24.58
C ILE A 179 14.48 -16.06 25.16
N LYS A 180 14.99 -16.72 26.20
CA LYS A 180 16.28 -16.39 26.83
C LYS A 180 17.44 -16.41 25.84
N ALA A 181 17.48 -17.41 24.97
CA ALA A 181 18.51 -17.52 23.96
C ALA A 181 18.50 -16.33 22.98
N ASN A 182 17.31 -15.89 22.52
CA ASN A 182 17.18 -14.71 21.67
C ASN A 182 17.51 -13.41 22.42
N VAL A 183 17.12 -13.29 23.69
CA VAL A 183 17.47 -12.15 24.55
C VAL A 183 19.00 -12.01 24.66
N ASN A 184 19.71 -13.11 24.96
CA ASN A 184 21.16 -13.11 25.06
C ASN A 184 21.84 -12.75 23.72
N ALA A 185 21.32 -13.26 22.60
CA ALA A 185 21.84 -12.91 21.28
C ALA A 185 21.64 -11.42 20.94
N ALA A 186 20.49 -10.84 21.29
CA ALA A 186 20.23 -9.40 21.10
C ALA A 186 21.19 -8.54 21.94
N MET A 187 21.38 -8.89 23.22
CA MET A 187 22.31 -8.20 24.11
C MET A 187 23.75 -8.27 23.59
N ALA A 188 24.20 -9.45 23.15
CA ALA A 188 25.56 -9.62 22.62
C ALA A 188 25.83 -8.75 21.38
N GLY A 189 24.84 -8.61 20.48
CA GLY A 189 24.95 -7.71 19.32
C GLY A 189 25.02 -6.25 19.73
N HIS A 190 24.16 -5.83 20.66
CA HIS A 190 24.11 -4.47 21.19
C HIS A 190 25.41 -4.07 21.88
N ASP A 191 25.87 -4.86 22.85
CA ASP A 191 27.09 -4.62 23.60
C ASP A 191 28.32 -4.54 22.68
N PHE A 192 28.37 -5.41 21.66
CA PHE A 192 29.43 -5.38 20.66
C PHE A 192 29.42 -4.06 19.88
N ALA A 193 28.26 -3.61 19.41
CA ALA A 193 28.14 -2.36 18.66
C ALA A 193 28.49 -1.13 19.52
N VAL A 194 27.99 -1.06 20.76
CA VAL A 194 28.30 0.02 21.72
C VAL A 194 29.80 0.11 21.99
N LYS A 195 30.47 -1.04 22.13
CA LYS A 195 31.92 -1.09 22.40
C LYS A 195 32.78 -0.75 21.19
N ASN A 196 32.39 -1.21 20.00
CA ASN A 196 33.28 -1.18 18.82
C ASN A 196 32.92 -0.10 17.79
N CYS A 197 31.70 0.44 17.80
CA CYS A 197 31.32 1.50 16.87
C CYS A 197 31.75 2.90 17.35
N MET A 198 33.05 3.17 17.35
CA MET A 198 33.62 4.43 17.83
C MET A 198 33.18 5.69 17.04
N ARG A 199 32.56 5.52 15.87
CA ARG A 199 32.06 6.61 15.00
C ARG A 199 30.55 6.65 14.83
N CYS A 200 29.83 5.72 15.45
CA CYS A 200 28.38 5.81 15.50
C CYS A 200 28.02 7.09 16.25
N SER A 201 27.65 8.10 15.47
CA SER A 201 27.20 9.42 15.93
C SER A 201 25.70 9.58 15.62
N PHE A 202 25.01 8.44 15.55
CA PHE A 202 23.56 8.40 15.55
C PHE A 202 23.10 8.76 16.95
N SER A 203 22.31 9.81 17.06
CA SER A 203 21.71 10.22 18.31
C SER A 203 20.23 10.43 18.02
N PRO A 204 19.42 9.37 18.12
CA PRO A 204 18.00 9.54 17.98
C PRO A 204 17.52 10.44 19.10
N ALA A 205 16.92 11.58 18.73
CA ALA A 205 16.36 12.50 19.68
C ALA A 205 15.17 11.81 20.37
N VAL A 206 15.43 11.20 21.53
CA VAL A 206 14.36 10.80 22.44
C VAL A 206 13.88 12.10 23.07
N ALA A 207 12.68 12.53 22.71
CA ALA A 207 12.10 13.77 23.21
C ALA A 207 12.13 13.80 24.75
N ASP A 208 12.13 15.01 25.34
CA ASP A 208 12.07 15.24 26.79
C ASP A 208 10.82 14.61 27.48
N SER A 209 9.91 14.03 26.70
CA SER A 209 8.79 13.21 27.15
C SER A 209 8.75 11.90 26.34
N PRO A 210 8.40 10.76 26.96
CA PRO A 210 8.32 9.48 26.26
C PRO A 210 7.31 9.57 25.12
N LEU A 211 7.78 9.34 23.90
CA LEU A 211 6.91 9.26 22.72
C LEU A 211 5.92 8.10 22.94
N LYS A 212 4.68 8.28 22.49
CA LYS A 212 3.64 7.25 22.61
C LYS A 212 3.85 6.17 21.55
N PRO A 213 3.66 4.87 21.88
CA PRO A 213 3.66 3.80 20.90
C PRO A 213 2.69 4.10 19.75
N LYS A 214 3.10 3.86 18.52
CA LYS A 214 2.26 4.00 17.33
C LYS A 214 1.86 2.63 16.79
N MET A 215 0.73 2.58 16.09
CA MET A 215 0.34 1.43 15.28
C MET A 215 1.21 1.40 14.03
N LEU A 216 1.89 0.27 13.77
CA LEU A 216 2.56 -0.02 12.50
C LEU A 216 1.66 -0.93 11.68
N ILE A 217 1.32 -0.54 10.45
CA ILE A 217 0.37 -1.28 9.61
C ILE A 217 0.71 -1.14 8.13
N SER A 218 0.59 -2.24 7.38
CA SER A 218 0.65 -2.26 5.92
C SER A 218 -0.71 -1.98 5.27
N SER A 219 -0.73 -1.64 3.99
CA SER A 219 -2.00 -1.37 3.31
C SER A 219 -2.83 -2.64 3.07
N VAL A 220 -2.20 -3.79 2.84
CA VAL A 220 -2.93 -5.07 2.70
C VAL A 220 -3.61 -5.48 4.01
N GLU A 221 -2.96 -5.26 5.15
CA GLU A 221 -3.58 -5.45 6.47
C GLU A 221 -4.68 -4.43 6.70
N ALA A 222 -4.50 -3.16 6.29
CA ALA A 222 -5.53 -2.14 6.43
C ALA A 222 -6.76 -2.40 5.54
N ILE A 223 -6.59 -2.94 4.33
CA ILE A 223 -7.71 -3.40 3.49
C ILE A 223 -8.43 -4.57 4.17
N GLY A 224 -7.68 -5.57 4.65
CA GLY A 224 -8.27 -6.70 5.38
C GLY A 224 -9.03 -6.25 6.63
N LEU A 225 -8.44 -5.36 7.43
CA LEU A 225 -9.07 -4.77 8.61
C LEU A 225 -10.31 -3.94 8.25
N GLY A 226 -10.23 -3.16 7.16
CA GLY A 226 -11.36 -2.39 6.63
C GLY A 226 -12.51 -3.29 6.21
N ALA A 227 -12.22 -4.43 5.57
CA ALA A 227 -13.23 -5.41 5.19
C ALA A 227 -13.90 -6.04 6.41
N ILE A 228 -13.12 -6.43 7.41
CA ILE A 228 -13.64 -6.97 8.68
C ILE A 228 -14.53 -5.93 9.38
N ALA A 229 -14.05 -4.69 9.52
CA ALA A 229 -14.78 -3.59 10.15
C ALA A 229 -16.07 -3.24 9.39
N SER A 230 -16.11 -3.52 8.09
CA SER A 230 -17.29 -3.33 7.24
C SER A 230 -18.28 -4.47 7.31
N GLY A 231 -18.04 -5.50 8.13
CA GLY A 231 -18.93 -6.65 8.27
C GLY A 231 -18.81 -7.68 7.15
N CYS A 232 -17.68 -7.74 6.43
CA CYS A 232 -17.41 -8.82 5.48
C CYS A 232 -17.48 -10.18 6.17
N LYS A 233 -18.23 -11.14 5.59
CA LYS A 233 -18.38 -12.51 6.13
C LYS A 233 -17.91 -13.60 5.17
N PHE A 234 -17.57 -13.25 3.94
CA PHE A 234 -17.06 -14.20 2.96
C PHE A 234 -15.94 -13.58 2.13
N TYR A 235 -14.79 -14.24 2.09
CA TYR A 235 -13.68 -13.85 1.24
C TYR A 235 -13.24 -15.08 0.43
N SER A 236 -13.22 -14.96 -0.89
CA SER A 236 -12.69 -16.01 -1.78
C SER A 236 -11.59 -15.42 -2.65
N ALA A 237 -10.48 -16.14 -2.84
CA ALA A 237 -9.42 -15.70 -3.75
C ALA A 237 -8.55 -16.88 -4.21
N TYR A 238 -7.94 -16.73 -5.39
CA TYR A 238 -6.79 -17.51 -5.78
C TYR A 238 -5.51 -16.74 -5.41
N PRO A 239 -4.51 -17.35 -4.74
CA PRO A 239 -3.32 -16.64 -4.30
C PRO A 239 -2.54 -15.99 -5.45
N MET A 240 -2.50 -14.66 -5.47
CA MET A 240 -1.69 -13.90 -6.43
C MET A 240 -1.17 -12.60 -5.81
N THR A 241 0.15 -12.43 -5.84
CA THR A 241 0.86 -11.22 -5.38
C THR A 241 0.40 -9.98 -6.17
N PRO A 242 0.15 -8.83 -5.52
CA PRO A 242 0.29 -8.55 -4.07
C PRO A 242 -0.94 -8.86 -3.20
N SER A 243 -2.08 -9.26 -3.78
CA SER A 243 -3.35 -9.39 -3.03
C SER A 243 -3.39 -10.51 -1.98
N THR A 244 -2.52 -11.51 -2.07
CA THR A 244 -2.47 -12.64 -1.11
C THR A 244 -2.34 -12.20 0.35
N GLY A 245 -1.70 -11.06 0.62
CA GLY A 245 -1.58 -10.51 1.97
C GLY A 245 -2.94 -10.24 2.64
N ILE A 246 -3.94 -9.80 1.86
CA ILE A 246 -5.30 -9.55 2.33
C ILE A 246 -5.96 -10.86 2.79
N MET A 247 -5.85 -11.91 1.96
CA MET A 247 -6.39 -13.23 2.28
C MET A 247 -5.77 -13.79 3.57
N ASN A 248 -4.44 -13.71 3.70
CA ASN A 248 -3.72 -14.17 4.89
C ASN A 248 -4.16 -13.42 6.16
N TYR A 249 -4.34 -12.10 6.06
CA TYR A 249 -4.78 -11.28 7.18
C TYR A 249 -6.20 -11.66 7.63
N ILE A 250 -7.14 -11.75 6.70
CA ILE A 250 -8.54 -12.11 7.01
C ILE A 250 -8.63 -13.56 7.53
N ALA A 251 -7.90 -14.50 6.92
CA ALA A 251 -7.84 -15.90 7.38
C ALA A 251 -7.30 -16.00 8.82
N GLY A 252 -6.28 -15.20 9.18
CA GLY A 252 -5.77 -15.12 10.54
C GLY A 252 -6.80 -14.62 11.57
N LYS A 253 -7.90 -14.03 11.10
CA LYS A 253 -8.99 -13.44 11.89
C LYS A 253 -10.34 -14.14 11.69
N GLU A 254 -10.40 -15.19 10.88
CA GLU A 254 -11.65 -15.81 10.43
C GLU A 254 -12.53 -16.31 11.60
N LYS A 255 -11.92 -16.94 12.60
CA LYS A 255 -12.63 -17.50 13.77
C LYS A 255 -13.09 -16.43 14.74
N GLU A 256 -12.31 -15.36 14.88
CA GLU A 256 -12.60 -14.24 15.78
C GLU A 256 -13.83 -13.47 15.31
N PHE A 257 -14.00 -13.33 13.99
CA PHE A 257 -15.07 -12.52 13.39
C PHE A 257 -16.14 -13.33 12.64
N GLY A 258 -16.05 -14.66 12.63
CA GLY A 258 -16.99 -15.55 11.95
C GLY A 258 -17.03 -15.31 10.44
N ILE A 259 -15.86 -15.30 9.81
CA ILE A 259 -15.68 -15.07 8.37
C ILE A 259 -15.33 -16.41 7.73
N ILE A 260 -15.89 -16.69 6.55
CA ILE A 260 -15.46 -17.82 5.72
C ILE A 260 -14.40 -17.29 4.76
N VAL A 261 -13.21 -17.91 4.77
CA VAL A 261 -12.15 -17.61 3.82
C VAL A 261 -11.88 -18.85 2.97
N GLU A 262 -12.15 -18.74 1.67
CA GLU A 262 -11.98 -19.83 0.72
C GLU A 262 -10.82 -19.56 -0.23
N GLN A 263 -9.86 -20.48 -0.27
CA GLN A 263 -8.84 -20.47 -1.30
C GLN A 263 -9.38 -21.21 -2.52
N ALA A 264 -9.93 -20.46 -3.47
CA ALA A 264 -10.51 -21.01 -4.69
C ALA A 264 -9.45 -21.65 -5.59
N GLU A 265 -9.88 -22.49 -6.53
CA GLU A 265 -9.03 -23.18 -7.50
C GLU A 265 -8.47 -22.26 -8.59
N ASP A 266 -9.19 -21.19 -8.91
CA ASP A 266 -8.80 -20.13 -9.84
C ASP A 266 -9.60 -18.84 -9.58
N GLU A 267 -9.29 -17.76 -10.31
CA GLU A 267 -9.98 -16.48 -10.17
C GLU A 267 -11.42 -16.46 -10.69
N ILE A 268 -11.80 -17.37 -11.60
CA ILE A 268 -13.18 -17.50 -12.09
C ILE A 268 -14.07 -18.06 -10.97
N ALA A 269 -13.62 -19.12 -10.31
CA ALA A 269 -14.26 -19.66 -9.13
C ALA A 269 -14.31 -18.63 -8.00
N ALA A 270 -13.20 -17.91 -7.75
CA ALA A 270 -13.13 -16.91 -6.69
C ALA A 270 -14.21 -15.82 -6.80
N ILE A 271 -14.35 -15.17 -7.97
CA ILE A 271 -15.36 -14.12 -8.14
C ILE A 271 -16.79 -14.68 -8.05
N ASN A 272 -17.04 -15.85 -8.64
CA ASN A 272 -18.37 -16.45 -8.65
C ASN A 272 -18.81 -16.93 -7.25
N MET A 273 -17.87 -17.44 -6.44
CA MET A 273 -18.12 -17.74 -5.02
C MET A 273 -18.47 -16.46 -4.24
N ALA A 274 -17.74 -15.37 -4.46
CA ALA A 274 -18.03 -14.09 -3.80
C ALA A 274 -19.43 -13.56 -4.19
N LEU A 275 -19.82 -13.66 -5.46
CA LEU A 275 -21.16 -13.27 -5.91
C LEU A 275 -22.25 -14.16 -5.31
N GLY A 276 -22.04 -15.48 -5.28
CA GLY A 276 -22.95 -16.42 -4.65
C GLY A 276 -23.15 -16.12 -3.16
N ALA A 277 -22.07 -15.82 -2.43
CA ALA A 277 -22.15 -15.41 -1.03
C ALA A 277 -22.89 -14.07 -0.85
N SER A 278 -22.69 -13.11 -1.76
CA SER A 278 -23.40 -11.84 -1.72
C SER A 278 -24.89 -12.00 -1.94
N PHE A 279 -25.27 -12.79 -2.94
CA PHE A 279 -26.65 -13.16 -3.23
C PHE A 279 -27.30 -13.90 -2.05
N ALA A 280 -26.56 -14.79 -1.38
CA ALA A 280 -26.99 -15.47 -0.17
C ALA A 280 -27.09 -14.55 1.07
N GLY A 281 -26.75 -13.26 0.93
CA GLY A 281 -27.11 -12.24 1.91
C GLY A 281 -25.99 -11.73 2.79
N VAL A 282 -24.72 -11.98 2.45
CA VAL A 282 -23.57 -11.46 3.23
C VAL A 282 -22.73 -10.45 2.45
N ARG A 283 -21.98 -9.60 3.15
CA ARG A 283 -20.90 -8.83 2.52
C ARG A 283 -19.79 -9.78 2.11
N SER A 284 -19.44 -9.78 0.83
CA SER A 284 -18.39 -10.61 0.28
C SER A 284 -17.33 -9.78 -0.44
N MET A 285 -16.13 -10.35 -0.51
CA MET A 285 -14.98 -9.72 -1.17
C MET A 285 -14.11 -10.75 -1.85
N THR A 286 -13.40 -10.33 -2.89
CA THR A 286 -12.29 -11.09 -3.47
C THR A 286 -11.07 -10.21 -3.66
N GLY A 287 -9.91 -10.82 -3.87
CA GLY A 287 -8.65 -10.14 -4.14
C GLY A 287 -7.87 -10.82 -5.26
N THR A 288 -7.25 -10.00 -6.10
CA THR A 288 -6.49 -10.46 -7.27
C THR A 288 -5.47 -9.39 -7.72
N ALA A 289 -4.85 -9.60 -8.87
CA ALA A 289 -3.96 -8.71 -9.61
C ALA A 289 -4.37 -8.71 -11.10
N GLY A 290 -3.71 -7.91 -11.96
CA GLY A 290 -4.15 -7.71 -13.35
C GLY A 290 -4.48 -8.99 -14.16
N GLY A 291 -3.64 -10.03 -14.08
CA GLY A 291 -3.87 -11.28 -14.80
C GLY A 291 -5.10 -12.07 -14.34
N GLY A 292 -5.32 -12.15 -13.03
CA GLY A 292 -6.49 -12.80 -12.45
C GLY A 292 -7.75 -11.96 -12.60
N PHE A 293 -7.63 -10.62 -12.54
CA PHE A 293 -8.74 -9.72 -12.83
C PHE A 293 -9.24 -9.88 -14.27
N ALA A 294 -8.35 -10.18 -15.24
CA ALA A 294 -8.75 -10.54 -16.60
C ALA A 294 -9.58 -11.83 -16.68
N LEU A 295 -9.40 -12.78 -15.77
CA LEU A 295 -10.24 -13.98 -15.66
C LEU A 295 -11.58 -13.68 -14.98
N MET A 296 -11.62 -12.70 -14.07
CA MET A 296 -12.85 -12.31 -13.35
C MET A 296 -13.84 -11.50 -14.20
N VAL A 297 -13.47 -11.09 -15.42
CA VAL A 297 -14.22 -10.11 -16.23
C VAL A 297 -15.66 -10.53 -16.52
N GLU A 298 -15.91 -11.82 -16.74
CA GLU A 298 -17.27 -12.35 -16.94
C GLU A 298 -18.10 -12.26 -15.64
N GLY A 299 -17.53 -12.66 -14.51
CA GLY A 299 -18.16 -12.51 -13.20
C GLY A 299 -18.43 -11.04 -12.85
N LEU A 300 -17.53 -10.13 -13.23
CA LEU A 300 -17.75 -8.68 -13.07
C LEU A 300 -18.95 -8.18 -13.90
N SER A 301 -19.11 -8.67 -15.13
CA SER A 301 -20.30 -8.42 -15.96
C SER A 301 -21.57 -8.95 -15.29
N LEU A 302 -21.52 -10.17 -14.77
CA LEU A 302 -22.63 -10.81 -14.06
C LEU A 302 -23.05 -10.02 -12.82
N SER A 303 -22.09 -9.48 -12.05
CA SER A 303 -22.36 -8.59 -10.91
C SER A 303 -23.17 -7.36 -11.33
N GLY A 304 -22.80 -6.74 -12.45
CA GLY A 304 -23.50 -5.59 -13.01
C GLY A 304 -24.91 -5.93 -13.50
N MET A 305 -25.07 -7.06 -14.18
CA MET A 305 -26.37 -7.52 -14.70
C MET A 305 -27.34 -7.86 -13.56
N THR A 306 -26.90 -8.68 -12.62
CA THR A 306 -27.72 -9.19 -11.50
C THR A 306 -27.88 -8.19 -10.35
N GLU A 307 -27.21 -7.04 -10.45
CA GLU A 307 -27.15 -6.03 -9.39
C GLU A 307 -26.69 -6.67 -8.06
N THR A 308 -25.72 -7.58 -8.13
CA THR A 308 -25.18 -8.29 -6.95
C THR A 308 -23.93 -7.57 -6.46
N PRO A 309 -23.95 -6.98 -5.25
CA PRO A 309 -22.83 -6.17 -4.77
C PRO A 309 -21.62 -7.03 -4.44
N VAL A 310 -20.43 -6.58 -4.84
CA VAL A 310 -19.17 -7.25 -4.53
C VAL A 310 -18.03 -6.24 -4.40
N VAL A 311 -17.11 -6.47 -3.47
CA VAL A 311 -15.88 -5.69 -3.36
C VAL A 311 -14.72 -6.50 -3.94
N ILE A 312 -13.92 -5.89 -4.80
CA ILE A 312 -12.76 -6.51 -5.46
C ILE A 312 -11.51 -5.71 -5.14
N ALA A 313 -10.53 -6.33 -4.47
CA ALA A 313 -9.21 -5.75 -4.30
C ALA A 313 -8.32 -6.10 -5.52
N LEU A 314 -7.95 -5.08 -6.30
CA LEU A 314 -7.07 -5.20 -7.46
C LEU A 314 -5.67 -4.69 -7.11
N GLY A 315 -4.75 -5.62 -6.82
CA GLY A 315 -3.35 -5.34 -6.57
C GLY A 315 -2.55 -5.26 -7.87
N GLN A 316 -2.24 -4.04 -8.32
CA GLN A 316 -1.50 -3.80 -9.55
C GLN A 316 -0.03 -4.18 -9.40
N ARG A 317 0.53 -4.70 -10.49
CA ARG A 317 1.95 -5.03 -10.68
C ARG A 317 2.28 -4.93 -12.16
N PRO A 318 3.55 -4.78 -12.57
CA PRO A 318 3.91 -4.64 -13.96
C PRO A 318 3.34 -5.76 -14.83
N ALA A 319 2.62 -5.36 -15.87
CA ALA A 319 2.07 -6.22 -16.92
C ALA A 319 2.70 -5.81 -18.28
N PRO A 320 2.38 -6.43 -19.44
CA PRO A 320 1.33 -7.41 -19.72
C PRO A 320 1.64 -8.84 -19.23
N ALA A 321 0.61 -9.70 -19.23
CA ALA A 321 0.70 -11.10 -18.83
C ALA A 321 1.28 -11.27 -17.42
N THR A 322 2.26 -12.16 -17.22
CA THR A 322 2.91 -12.34 -15.92
C THR A 322 3.69 -11.11 -15.47
N GLY A 323 4.29 -10.40 -16.43
CA GLY A 323 5.14 -9.24 -16.22
C GLY A 323 6.18 -9.41 -15.10
N LEU A 324 6.17 -8.52 -14.10
CA LEU A 324 7.07 -8.55 -12.95
C LEU A 324 6.27 -8.72 -11.64
N PRO A 325 6.04 -9.96 -11.16
CA PRO A 325 5.10 -10.23 -10.08
C PRO A 325 5.38 -9.60 -8.71
N THR A 326 6.61 -9.13 -8.49
CA THR A 326 7.12 -8.60 -7.20
C THR A 326 7.62 -7.16 -7.34
N ARG A 327 7.03 -6.42 -8.27
CA ARG A 327 7.40 -5.05 -8.65
C ARG A 327 6.14 -4.18 -8.72
N THR A 328 6.30 -2.86 -8.69
CA THR A 328 5.16 -1.94 -8.67
C THR A 328 4.87 -1.33 -10.04
N GLU A 329 3.58 -1.20 -10.36
CA GLU A 329 3.07 -0.45 -11.51
C GLU A 329 1.64 0.03 -11.20
N GLN A 330 1.24 1.13 -11.80
CA GLN A 330 -0.12 1.68 -11.81
C GLN A 330 -0.74 1.54 -13.22
N GLY A 331 -0.62 0.34 -13.79
CA GLY A 331 -0.90 0.04 -15.19
C GLY A 331 -2.32 -0.43 -15.50
N ASP A 332 -3.17 -0.62 -14.49
CA ASP A 332 -4.48 -1.29 -14.67
C ASP A 332 -5.68 -0.35 -14.52
N LEU A 333 -5.50 0.97 -14.33
CA LEU A 333 -6.63 1.90 -14.07
C LEU A 333 -7.71 1.88 -15.16
N LEU A 334 -7.32 2.07 -16.41
CA LEU A 334 -8.25 2.07 -17.55
C LEU A 334 -8.78 0.66 -17.84
N PHE A 335 -8.00 -0.37 -17.52
CA PHE A 335 -8.46 -1.75 -17.61
C PHE A 335 -9.56 -2.04 -16.58
N ALA A 336 -9.35 -1.65 -15.32
CA ALA A 336 -10.36 -1.72 -14.24
C ALA A 336 -11.63 -0.93 -14.58
N LEU A 337 -11.48 0.20 -15.27
CA LEU A 337 -12.61 1.02 -15.67
C LEU A 337 -13.40 0.45 -16.84
N HIS A 338 -12.73 -0.05 -17.88
CA HIS A 338 -13.36 -0.38 -19.16
C HIS A 338 -13.54 -1.88 -19.43
N THR A 339 -13.06 -2.75 -18.55
CA THR A 339 -13.33 -4.18 -18.68
C THR A 339 -14.77 -4.54 -18.33
N ALA A 340 -15.14 -5.78 -18.64
CA ALA A 340 -16.49 -6.36 -18.68
C ALA A 340 -17.31 -5.89 -19.89
N HIS A 341 -18.11 -6.82 -20.43
CA HIS A 341 -18.96 -6.54 -21.58
C HIS A 341 -20.27 -5.90 -21.13
N GLY A 342 -20.78 -4.93 -21.91
CA GLY A 342 -21.94 -4.13 -21.53
C GLY A 342 -21.60 -2.96 -20.59
N GLU A 343 -22.61 -2.14 -20.30
CA GLU A 343 -22.46 -0.91 -19.51
C GLU A 343 -23.24 -1.01 -18.19
N PHE A 344 -22.54 -0.78 -17.09
CA PHE A 344 -23.11 -0.79 -15.75
C PHE A 344 -22.24 0.08 -14.82
N PRO A 345 -22.83 0.66 -13.77
CA PRO A 345 -22.07 1.48 -12.84
C PRO A 345 -21.14 0.62 -11.98
N ARG A 346 -19.99 1.20 -11.66
CA ARG A 346 -19.00 0.65 -10.73
C ARG A 346 -18.30 1.81 -10.03
N VAL A 347 -17.69 1.54 -8.89
CA VAL A 347 -16.83 2.51 -8.21
C VAL A 347 -15.39 2.00 -8.16
N ILE A 348 -14.43 2.91 -8.26
CA ILE A 348 -12.99 2.60 -8.18
C ILE A 348 -12.36 3.54 -7.16
N PHE A 349 -11.78 2.95 -6.11
CA PHE A 349 -11.04 3.63 -5.06
C PHE A 349 -9.56 3.27 -5.13
N ALA A 350 -8.68 4.26 -5.02
CA ALA A 350 -7.24 4.10 -5.05
C ALA A 350 -6.59 4.72 -3.82
N PRO A 351 -6.59 4.01 -2.67
CA PRO A 351 -5.97 4.54 -1.46
C PRO A 351 -4.49 4.84 -1.69
N GLY A 352 -4.00 5.92 -1.07
CA GLY A 352 -2.58 6.29 -1.07
C GLY A 352 -1.87 6.05 0.25
N THR A 353 -2.60 5.69 1.30
CA THR A 353 -2.05 5.34 2.63
C THR A 353 -2.83 4.17 3.23
N PRO A 354 -2.26 3.44 4.22
CA PRO A 354 -3.02 2.42 4.95
C PRO A 354 -4.28 2.98 5.62
N GLU A 355 -4.25 4.20 6.15
CA GLU A 355 -5.44 4.85 6.72
C GLU A 355 -6.53 5.07 5.66
N GLN A 356 -6.18 5.58 4.48
CA GLN A 356 -7.14 5.69 3.37
C GLN A 356 -7.64 4.30 2.94
N ALA A 357 -6.78 3.29 2.91
CA ALA A 357 -7.16 1.94 2.54
C ALA A 357 -8.21 1.35 3.50
N PHE A 358 -8.06 1.56 4.81
CA PHE A 358 -9.05 1.16 5.81
C PHE A 358 -10.42 1.80 5.57
N TYR A 359 -10.49 3.14 5.45
CA TYR A 359 -11.76 3.85 5.30
C TYR A 359 -12.39 3.70 3.91
N LEU A 360 -11.59 3.68 2.85
CA LEU A 360 -12.09 3.49 1.48
C LEU A 360 -12.56 2.06 1.23
N THR A 361 -11.97 1.06 1.92
CA THR A 361 -12.56 -0.29 1.93
C THR A 361 -13.96 -0.26 2.53
N ASN A 362 -14.15 0.47 3.64
CA ASN A 362 -15.48 0.63 4.22
C ASN A 362 -16.46 1.36 3.29
N LYS A 363 -16.01 2.44 2.66
CA LYS A 363 -16.80 3.15 1.65
C LYS A 363 -17.16 2.24 0.46
N ALA A 364 -16.25 1.37 0.04
CA ALA A 364 -16.49 0.39 -1.03
C ALA A 364 -17.65 -0.55 -0.69
N PHE A 365 -17.67 -1.12 0.52
CA PHE A 365 -18.79 -1.96 0.97
C PHE A 365 -20.10 -1.18 1.05
N GLU A 366 -20.08 0.02 1.61
CA GLU A 366 -21.30 0.85 1.72
C GLU A 366 -21.87 1.19 0.34
N LEU A 367 -21.03 1.64 -0.61
CA LEU A 367 -21.51 1.98 -1.95
C LEU A 367 -21.89 0.75 -2.77
N ALA A 368 -21.14 -0.35 -2.65
CA ALA A 368 -21.47 -1.60 -3.31
C ALA A 368 -22.89 -2.03 -2.96
N GLU A 369 -23.23 -2.07 -1.66
CA GLU A 369 -24.57 -2.50 -1.23
C GLU A 369 -25.66 -1.45 -1.44
N LYS A 370 -25.37 -0.18 -1.14
CA LYS A 370 -26.34 0.92 -1.28
C LYS A 370 -26.84 1.05 -2.72
N TYR A 371 -25.94 0.87 -3.68
CA TYR A 371 -26.25 1.01 -5.11
C TYR A 371 -26.35 -0.33 -5.85
N GLN A 372 -26.03 -1.43 -5.20
CA GLN A 372 -26.03 -2.78 -5.79
C GLN A 372 -25.12 -2.86 -7.02
N ILE A 373 -23.84 -2.57 -6.80
CA ILE A 373 -22.81 -2.46 -7.84
C ILE A 373 -21.52 -3.16 -7.41
N PRO A 374 -20.64 -3.52 -8.36
CA PRO A 374 -19.27 -3.86 -8.03
C PRO A 374 -18.48 -2.61 -7.60
N ALA A 375 -17.65 -2.78 -6.56
CA ALA A 375 -16.72 -1.78 -6.07
C ALA A 375 -15.28 -2.32 -6.12
N ILE A 376 -14.36 -1.55 -6.70
CA ILE A 376 -12.98 -1.95 -6.89
C ILE A 376 -12.08 -1.10 -6.00
N ILE A 377 -11.23 -1.74 -5.21
CA ILE A 377 -10.15 -1.11 -4.46
C ILE A 377 -8.87 -1.42 -5.20
N ILE A 378 -8.34 -0.45 -5.94
CA ILE A 378 -7.12 -0.59 -6.73
C ILE A 378 -5.92 -0.07 -5.92
N PHE A 379 -4.90 -0.90 -5.75
CA PHE A 379 -3.64 -0.56 -5.08
C PHE A 379 -2.48 -1.11 -5.90
N ASP A 380 -1.24 -0.95 -5.45
CA ASP A 380 -0.08 -1.49 -6.17
C ASP A 380 0.90 -2.16 -5.20
N GLN A 381 1.86 -2.90 -5.77
CA GLN A 381 2.88 -3.63 -5.00
C GLN A 381 3.62 -2.73 -4.00
N TYR A 382 3.92 -1.48 -4.35
CA TYR A 382 4.64 -0.58 -3.45
C TYR A 382 3.81 -0.28 -2.19
N LEU A 383 2.53 0.04 -2.37
CA LEU A 383 1.65 0.27 -1.23
C LEU A 383 1.40 -0.99 -0.39
N SER A 384 1.45 -2.17 -1.02
CA SER A 384 1.36 -3.48 -0.34
C SER A 384 2.58 -3.78 0.52
N ASP A 385 3.78 -3.51 -0.01
CA ASP A 385 5.05 -3.84 0.63
C ASP A 385 5.50 -2.82 1.69
N SER A 386 4.80 -1.69 1.76
CA SER A 386 5.08 -0.60 2.70
C SER A 386 4.22 -0.66 3.96
N GLU A 387 4.85 -0.44 5.11
CA GLU A 387 4.21 -0.18 6.38
C GLU A 387 4.40 1.28 6.82
N TRP A 388 3.42 1.78 7.55
CA TRP A 388 3.36 3.15 8.03
C TRP A 388 2.96 3.18 9.49
N THR A 389 3.36 4.23 10.19
CA THR A 389 2.90 4.50 11.55
C THR A 389 1.70 5.44 11.62
N PHE A 390 0.70 5.06 12.40
CA PHE A 390 -0.46 5.89 12.77
C PHE A 390 -0.65 5.84 14.29
N GLU A 391 -1.35 6.81 14.87
CA GLU A 391 -1.73 6.74 16.29
C GLU A 391 -2.71 5.58 16.50
N GLU A 392 -3.90 5.69 15.90
CA GLU A 392 -4.95 4.69 15.86
C GLU A 392 -5.92 5.05 14.73
N PHE A 393 -6.75 4.10 14.31
CA PHE A 393 -7.85 4.40 13.40
C PHE A 393 -9.11 4.75 14.19
N ASN A 394 -9.83 5.79 13.76
CA ASN A 394 -11.08 6.21 14.36
C ASN A 394 -12.23 5.33 13.85
N LEU A 395 -12.63 4.37 14.68
CA LEU A 395 -13.71 3.43 14.37
C LEU A 395 -15.10 4.10 14.31
N GLU A 396 -15.29 5.29 14.89
CA GLU A 396 -16.56 6.04 14.79
C GLU A 396 -16.86 6.52 13.37
N LYS A 397 -15.84 6.58 12.51
CA LYS A 397 -16.00 6.92 11.08
C LYS A 397 -16.50 5.74 10.25
N ILE A 398 -16.45 4.52 10.78
CA ILE A 398 -16.89 3.32 10.06
C ILE A 398 -18.41 3.30 10.00
N LYS A 399 -18.94 3.11 8.79
CA LYS A 399 -20.36 2.96 8.53
C LYS A 399 -20.66 1.51 8.21
N TYR A 400 -21.68 0.98 8.88
CA TYR A 400 -22.21 -0.34 8.58
C TYR A 400 -23.73 -0.23 8.49
N THR A 401 -24.22 -0.24 7.27
CA THR A 401 -25.66 -0.25 6.98
C THR A 401 -26.00 -1.52 6.21
N ASP A 402 -26.84 -2.39 6.75
CA ASP A 402 -27.37 -3.50 5.97
C ASP A 402 -28.52 -3.01 5.08
N TYR A 403 -28.26 -2.91 3.79
CA TYR A 403 -29.24 -2.46 2.79
C TYR A 403 -30.18 -3.58 2.31
N ARG A 404 -30.01 -4.81 2.81
CA ARG A 404 -30.86 -5.95 2.43
C ARG A 404 -32.18 -5.95 3.20
N LEU A 405 -33.23 -6.38 2.54
CA LEU A 405 -34.49 -6.75 3.19
C LEU A 405 -34.29 -8.10 3.90
N ARG A 406 -34.59 -8.13 5.20
CA ARG A 406 -34.53 -9.33 6.04
C ARG A 406 -35.79 -9.52 6.85
N GLY A 407 -36.20 -10.79 7.05
CA GLY A 407 -37.26 -11.19 7.97
C GLY A 407 -38.49 -10.28 7.92
N ASP A 408 -38.74 -9.57 9.02
CA ASP A 408 -39.93 -8.71 9.20
C ASP A 408 -40.03 -7.56 8.19
N ALA A 409 -38.94 -7.15 7.55
CA ALA A 409 -38.96 -6.14 6.48
C ALA A 409 -39.79 -6.60 5.27
N PHE A 410 -39.95 -7.92 5.07
CA PHE A 410 -40.81 -8.49 4.04
C PHE A 410 -42.30 -8.50 4.40
N LYS A 411 -42.67 -8.48 5.68
CA LYS A 411 -44.08 -8.65 6.12
C LYS A 411 -45.03 -7.59 5.56
N ASN A 412 -44.50 -6.44 5.17
CA ASN A 412 -45.28 -5.33 4.62
C ASN A 412 -45.37 -5.36 3.08
N LEU A 413 -44.71 -6.32 2.42
CA LEU A 413 -44.72 -6.47 0.96
C LEU A 413 -45.74 -7.54 0.56
N LYS A 414 -46.76 -7.15 -0.21
CA LYS A 414 -47.69 -8.12 -0.81
C LYS A 414 -47.05 -8.89 -1.97
N GLU A 415 -46.15 -8.22 -2.67
CA GLU A 415 -45.44 -8.71 -3.84
C GLU A 415 -44.00 -8.20 -3.76
N TYR A 416 -43.05 -9.03 -4.21
CA TYR A 416 -41.64 -8.68 -4.23
C TYR A 416 -41.10 -8.94 -5.62
N LYS A 417 -40.42 -7.95 -6.19
CA LYS A 417 -39.79 -8.00 -7.51
C LYS A 417 -38.34 -7.54 -7.38
N ARG A 418 -37.37 -8.43 -7.59
CA ARG A 418 -35.95 -8.18 -7.32
C ARG A 418 -35.40 -6.96 -8.05
N HIS A 419 -35.91 -6.69 -9.26
CA HIS A 419 -35.48 -5.63 -10.15
C HIS A 419 -36.57 -4.56 -10.35
N THR A 420 -37.43 -4.33 -9.34
CA THR A 420 -38.47 -3.28 -9.36
C THR A 420 -37.92 -1.94 -9.85
N TYR A 421 -38.66 -1.26 -10.74
CA TYR A 421 -38.33 0.08 -11.18
C TYR A 421 -38.53 1.10 -10.04
N THR A 422 -37.49 1.87 -9.77
CA THR A 422 -37.53 2.99 -8.82
C THR A 422 -37.00 4.25 -9.47
N ASP A 423 -37.26 5.41 -8.87
CA ASP A 423 -36.74 6.70 -9.37
C ASP A 423 -35.21 6.79 -9.23
N THR A 424 -34.63 6.07 -8.27
CA THR A 424 -33.18 6.01 -8.03
C THR A 424 -32.48 4.89 -8.82
N GLY A 425 -33.25 3.97 -9.41
CA GLY A 425 -32.72 2.76 -10.05
C GLY A 425 -32.29 1.66 -9.06
N VAL A 426 -32.32 1.93 -7.76
CA VAL A 426 -32.01 0.97 -6.71
C VAL A 426 -33.29 0.23 -6.29
N SER A 427 -33.32 -1.08 -6.51
CA SER A 427 -34.46 -1.93 -6.13
C SER A 427 -34.28 -2.47 -4.71
N PRO A 428 -35.34 -2.79 -3.96
CA PRO A 428 -35.18 -3.46 -2.68
C PRO A 428 -34.48 -4.84 -2.84
N MET A 429 -33.39 -5.05 -2.10
CA MET A 429 -32.52 -6.24 -2.23
C MET A 429 -32.91 -7.30 -1.19
N GLY A 430 -33.70 -8.29 -1.59
CA GLY A 430 -34.13 -9.39 -0.75
C GLY A 430 -33.10 -10.52 -0.68
N ILE A 431 -33.16 -11.30 0.39
CA ILE A 431 -32.26 -12.45 0.62
C ILE A 431 -33.03 -13.74 0.39
N PRO A 432 -32.53 -14.65 -0.47
CA PRO A 432 -33.13 -15.96 -0.65
C PRO A 432 -33.25 -16.72 0.68
N GLY A 433 -34.44 -17.25 0.96
CA GLY A 433 -34.70 -18.05 2.16
C GLY A 433 -35.07 -17.25 3.43
N ASP A 434 -34.96 -15.92 3.42
CA ASP A 434 -35.34 -15.07 4.58
C ASP A 434 -36.87 -14.84 4.68
N ALA A 435 -37.62 -15.03 3.59
CA ALA A 435 -39.08 -14.90 3.52
C ALA A 435 -39.69 -15.85 2.46
N GLU A 436 -41.02 -15.93 2.40
CA GLU A 436 -41.75 -16.72 1.39
C GLU A 436 -41.69 -16.11 -0.02
N HIS A 437 -41.20 -14.87 -0.15
CA HIS A 437 -41.02 -14.23 -1.45
C HIS A 437 -39.90 -14.87 -2.25
N LEU A 438 -40.17 -15.06 -3.53
CA LEU A 438 -39.20 -15.57 -4.49
C LEU A 438 -38.18 -14.48 -4.83
N VAL A 439 -36.89 -14.79 -4.65
CA VAL A 439 -35.77 -13.92 -5.05
C VAL A 439 -35.08 -14.57 -6.23
N ILE A 440 -35.22 -13.97 -7.42
CA ILE A 440 -34.63 -14.45 -8.68
C ILE A 440 -33.85 -13.30 -9.32
N THR A 441 -32.74 -13.68 -9.96
CA THR A 441 -31.98 -12.84 -10.89
C THR A 441 -31.48 -13.75 -12.01
N ASP A 442 -31.35 -13.20 -13.22
CA ASP A 442 -30.84 -13.93 -14.38
C ASP A 442 -29.62 -13.21 -14.99
N SER A 443 -28.79 -13.95 -15.72
CA SER A 443 -27.66 -13.41 -16.49
C SER A 443 -28.09 -12.77 -17.80
N ASP A 444 -29.24 -13.18 -18.34
CA ASP A 444 -29.86 -12.56 -19.49
C ASP A 444 -30.51 -11.22 -19.09
N GLU A 445 -30.91 -10.42 -20.07
CA GLU A 445 -31.79 -9.29 -19.75
C GLU A 445 -33.08 -9.82 -19.15
N HIS A 446 -33.61 -9.12 -18.14
CA HIS A 446 -34.73 -9.60 -17.34
C HIS A 446 -35.74 -8.51 -17.02
N ASP A 447 -36.96 -8.91 -16.70
CA ASP A 447 -38.01 -8.02 -16.19
C ASP A 447 -37.84 -7.71 -14.70
N GLU A 448 -38.81 -6.98 -14.10
CA GLU A 448 -38.76 -6.60 -12.69
C GLU A 448 -38.71 -7.81 -11.74
N GLU A 449 -39.29 -8.95 -12.14
CA GLU A 449 -39.34 -10.19 -11.35
C GLU A 449 -38.02 -10.97 -11.44
N GLY A 450 -37.22 -10.71 -12.47
CA GLY A 450 -35.95 -11.39 -12.74
C GLY A 450 -36.06 -12.48 -13.80
N HIS A 451 -37.14 -12.50 -14.60
CA HIS A 451 -37.33 -13.48 -15.67
C HIS A 451 -36.82 -12.95 -17.02
N ILE A 452 -36.27 -13.85 -17.84
CA ILE A 452 -35.63 -13.54 -19.13
C ILE A 452 -36.59 -12.81 -20.08
N VAL A 453 -36.08 -11.77 -20.72
CA VAL A 453 -36.79 -11.01 -21.77
C VAL A 453 -35.87 -10.69 -22.95
N GLU A 454 -36.47 -10.49 -24.13
CA GLU A 454 -35.78 -10.02 -25.33
C GLU A 454 -36.41 -8.75 -25.94
N ASP A 455 -37.43 -8.18 -25.30
CA ASP A 455 -38.13 -7.03 -25.85
C ASP A 455 -37.36 -5.71 -25.65
N ALA A 456 -37.46 -4.82 -26.63
CA ALA A 456 -36.71 -3.57 -26.64
C ALA A 456 -37.17 -2.58 -25.55
N GLU A 457 -38.44 -2.60 -25.16
CA GLU A 457 -38.98 -1.65 -24.20
C GLU A 457 -38.45 -1.93 -22.79
N THR A 458 -38.49 -3.19 -22.36
CA THR A 458 -37.95 -3.63 -21.07
C THR A 458 -36.44 -3.44 -21.03
N ARG A 459 -35.72 -3.78 -22.11
CA ARG A 459 -34.27 -3.56 -22.21
C ARG A 459 -33.89 -2.10 -21.96
N ILE A 460 -34.57 -1.14 -22.60
CA ILE A 460 -34.29 0.29 -22.39
C ILE A 460 -34.50 0.67 -20.93
N LYS A 461 -35.65 0.29 -20.35
CA LYS A 461 -35.98 0.61 -18.95
C LYS A 461 -34.98 0.02 -17.96
N MET A 462 -34.52 -1.20 -18.20
CA MET A 462 -33.56 -1.87 -17.32
C MET A 462 -32.15 -1.30 -17.42
N VAL A 463 -31.69 -0.93 -18.62
CA VAL A 463 -30.42 -0.21 -18.79
C VAL A 463 -30.49 1.16 -18.11
N ASP A 464 -31.57 1.92 -18.33
CA ASP A 464 -31.78 3.22 -17.69
C ASP A 464 -31.76 3.11 -16.16
N LYS A 465 -32.43 2.08 -15.64
CA LYS A 465 -32.45 1.75 -14.20
C LYS A 465 -31.05 1.43 -13.68
N ARG A 466 -30.36 0.46 -14.27
CA ARG A 466 -29.06 -0.02 -13.78
C ARG A 466 -27.99 1.06 -13.88
N LEU A 467 -27.98 1.85 -14.96
CA LEU A 467 -26.92 2.81 -15.23
C LEU A 467 -27.32 4.26 -14.95
N PHE A 468 -28.24 4.81 -15.73
CA PHE A 468 -28.47 6.25 -15.79
C PHE A 468 -29.16 6.83 -14.55
N LYS A 469 -29.98 6.04 -13.86
CA LYS A 469 -30.61 6.46 -12.59
C LYS A 469 -29.65 6.40 -11.40
N LYS A 470 -28.74 5.42 -11.35
CA LYS A 470 -27.79 5.24 -10.24
C LYS A 470 -26.58 6.17 -10.33
N LEU A 471 -25.99 6.32 -11.52
CA LEU A 471 -24.70 6.99 -11.68
C LEU A 471 -24.64 8.45 -11.16
N PRO A 472 -25.66 9.31 -11.37
CA PRO A 472 -25.67 10.66 -10.81
C PRO A 472 -25.71 10.69 -9.27
N LEU A 473 -26.32 9.68 -8.65
CA LEU A 473 -26.37 9.56 -7.18
C LEU A 473 -25.01 9.13 -6.64
N ILE A 474 -24.38 8.14 -7.29
CA ILE A 474 -23.03 7.68 -6.93
C ILE A 474 -22.02 8.83 -7.06
N LYS A 475 -22.08 9.63 -8.14
CA LYS A 475 -21.18 10.80 -8.34
C LYS A 475 -21.20 11.79 -7.17
N LYS A 476 -22.36 11.99 -6.52
CA LYS A 476 -22.50 12.89 -5.36
C LYS A 476 -21.87 12.35 -4.09
N GLU A 477 -21.71 11.03 -3.99
CA GLU A 477 -21.08 10.34 -2.87
C GLU A 477 -19.55 10.39 -2.97
N MET A 478 -18.99 10.69 -4.14
CA MET A 478 -17.55 10.75 -4.33
C MET A 478 -16.97 11.99 -3.63
N GLU A 479 -15.78 11.84 -3.06
CA GLU A 479 -15.02 12.94 -2.46
C GLU A 479 -14.01 13.52 -3.46
N PRO A 480 -13.81 14.85 -3.45
CA PRO A 480 -12.83 15.51 -4.29
C PRO A 480 -11.39 15.16 -3.87
N PRO A 481 -10.38 15.43 -4.74
CA PRO A 481 -8.97 15.20 -4.40
C PRO A 481 -8.52 16.02 -3.19
N THR A 482 -7.53 15.49 -2.48
CA THR A 482 -6.88 16.19 -1.36
C THR A 482 -5.85 17.18 -1.88
N LEU A 483 -5.97 18.45 -1.49
CA LEU A 483 -4.95 19.48 -1.70
C LEU A 483 -3.96 19.52 -0.52
N TYR A 484 -2.67 19.54 -0.81
CA TYR A 484 -1.61 19.71 0.20
C TYR A 484 -0.50 20.64 -0.32
N GLY A 485 0.02 21.52 0.53
CA GLY A 485 1.07 22.48 0.17
C GLY A 485 0.56 23.92 0.16
N ASP A 486 1.01 24.73 -0.80
CA ASP A 486 0.60 26.13 -0.92
C ASP A 486 -0.90 26.24 -1.28
N ASN A 487 -1.61 27.19 -0.66
CA ASN A 487 -3.01 27.48 -0.94
C ASN A 487 -3.22 28.26 -2.26
N LYS A 488 -2.17 28.89 -2.80
CA LYS A 488 -2.14 29.59 -4.09
C LYS A 488 -0.94 29.12 -4.92
N PRO A 489 -0.93 27.84 -5.32
CA PRO A 489 0.24 27.25 -5.97
C PRO A 489 0.40 27.80 -7.39
N GLU A 490 1.65 28.10 -7.78
CA GLU A 490 2.00 28.30 -9.19
C GLU A 490 2.32 26.98 -9.89
N VAL A 491 2.75 25.98 -9.12
CA VAL A 491 3.04 24.61 -9.59
C VAL A 491 2.12 23.63 -8.88
N ILE A 492 1.45 22.77 -9.63
CA ILE A 492 0.68 21.65 -9.06
C ILE A 492 1.25 20.34 -9.58
N ILE A 493 1.55 19.42 -8.68
CA ILE A 493 1.70 18.01 -9.02
C ILE A 493 0.39 17.28 -8.69
N ALA A 494 -0.06 16.42 -9.60
CA ALA A 494 -1.26 15.63 -9.40
C ALA A 494 -0.96 14.16 -9.62
N GLY A 495 -1.59 13.30 -8.83
CA GLY A 495 -1.41 11.85 -8.93
C GLY A 495 -2.42 11.11 -8.05
N TRP A 496 -2.26 9.80 -7.97
CA TRP A 496 -3.25 8.92 -7.34
C TRP A 496 -2.59 7.69 -6.72
N GLY A 497 -3.34 6.96 -5.90
CA GLY A 497 -2.87 5.74 -5.26
C GLY A 497 -1.60 5.95 -4.43
N SER A 498 -0.67 4.99 -4.51
CA SER A 498 0.58 4.96 -3.71
C SER A 498 1.50 6.17 -3.86
N ASN A 499 1.28 7.03 -4.86
CA ASN A 499 2.04 8.25 -5.05
C ASN A 499 1.73 9.35 -4.00
N TYR A 500 0.76 9.15 -3.09
CA TYR A 500 0.44 10.11 -2.03
C TYR A 500 1.67 10.54 -1.21
N GLY A 501 2.33 9.58 -0.56
CA GLY A 501 3.41 9.88 0.39
C GLY A 501 4.59 10.57 -0.28
N ILE A 502 5.00 10.05 -1.44
CA ILE A 502 6.14 10.57 -2.19
C ILE A 502 5.88 11.98 -2.75
N MET A 503 4.69 12.23 -3.31
CA MET A 503 4.34 13.57 -3.80
C MET A 503 4.23 14.56 -2.65
N LYS A 504 3.64 14.15 -1.52
CA LYS A 504 3.51 15.01 -0.34
C LYS A 504 4.90 15.42 0.18
N GLU A 505 5.82 14.48 0.35
CA GLU A 505 7.18 14.81 0.78
C GLU A 505 7.96 15.59 -0.27
N ALA A 506 7.75 15.36 -1.57
CA ALA A 506 8.35 16.18 -2.61
C ALA A 506 7.86 17.63 -2.56
N VAL A 507 6.58 17.87 -2.24
CA VAL A 507 6.07 19.22 -1.95
C VAL A 507 6.79 19.83 -0.75
N ASP A 508 6.96 19.07 0.33
CA ASP A 508 7.67 19.53 1.54
C ASP A 508 9.14 19.91 1.23
N GLU A 509 9.86 19.09 0.46
CA GLU A 509 11.25 19.31 0.02
C GLU A 509 11.41 20.48 -0.96
N LEU A 510 10.37 20.81 -1.72
CA LEU A 510 10.38 21.89 -2.72
C LEU A 510 9.79 23.22 -2.21
N SER A 511 9.19 23.21 -1.02
CA SER A 511 8.55 24.36 -0.39
C SER A 511 9.56 25.28 0.32
N PRO A 512 9.18 26.52 0.69
CA PRO A 512 10.07 27.47 1.38
C PRO A 512 10.82 26.86 2.58
N PRO A 513 12.09 27.24 2.82
CA PRO A 513 12.74 28.49 2.41
C PRO A 513 13.45 28.45 1.05
N HIS A 514 13.21 27.45 0.21
CA HIS A 514 13.79 27.36 -1.13
C HIS A 514 13.41 28.54 -2.05
N PRO A 515 14.30 28.95 -2.99
CA PRO A 515 14.01 30.01 -3.94
C PRO A 515 12.78 29.70 -4.79
N PRO A 516 12.15 30.73 -5.42
CA PRO A 516 10.98 30.52 -6.26
C PRO A 516 11.22 29.42 -7.29
N LEU A 517 10.30 28.46 -7.34
CA LEU A 517 10.39 27.29 -8.21
C LEU A 517 10.38 27.66 -9.70
N ILE A 518 9.77 28.80 -10.04
CA ILE A 518 9.74 29.38 -11.38
C ILE A 518 10.45 30.72 -11.32
N LYS A 519 11.29 31.03 -12.31
CA LYS A 519 11.99 32.31 -12.42
C LYS A 519 10.98 33.48 -12.49
N GLY A 520 11.05 34.39 -11.53
CA GLY A 520 10.11 35.52 -11.42
C GLY A 520 8.73 35.14 -10.85
N GLY A 521 8.56 33.88 -10.41
CA GLY A 521 7.39 33.39 -9.70
C GLY A 521 7.30 33.93 -8.27
N LYS A 522 6.08 33.89 -7.73
CA LYS A 522 5.78 34.27 -6.33
C LYS A 522 4.97 33.19 -5.59
N GLY A 523 4.51 32.15 -6.28
CA GLY A 523 3.70 31.09 -5.68
C GLY A 523 4.52 29.84 -5.42
N GLY A 524 4.07 29.03 -4.46
CA GLY A 524 4.67 27.75 -4.12
C GLY A 524 4.17 26.60 -4.98
N ILE A 525 4.39 25.40 -4.46
CA ILE A 525 3.96 24.13 -5.03
C ILE A 525 2.87 23.51 -4.16
N ALA A 526 1.93 22.80 -4.79
CA ALA A 526 0.97 21.96 -4.10
C ALA A 526 0.80 20.61 -4.80
N MET A 527 0.30 19.64 -4.05
CA MET A 527 -0.14 18.33 -4.51
C MET A 527 -1.67 18.29 -4.57
N LEU A 528 -2.22 17.71 -5.64
CA LEU A 528 -3.58 17.19 -5.70
C LEU A 528 -3.54 15.65 -5.77
N HIS A 529 -4.00 14.98 -4.72
CA HIS A 529 -4.06 13.52 -4.68
C HIS A 529 -5.49 13.01 -4.83
N PHE A 530 -5.69 12.10 -5.79
CA PHE A 530 -6.97 11.45 -6.05
C PHE A 530 -6.95 10.04 -5.45
N SER A 531 -7.90 9.77 -4.55
CA SER A 531 -8.12 8.44 -3.98
C SER A 531 -9.49 7.85 -4.36
N GLU A 532 -10.35 8.66 -4.96
CA GLU A 532 -11.67 8.30 -5.45
C GLU A 532 -11.68 8.52 -6.96
N MET A 533 -11.49 7.45 -7.73
CA MET A 533 -11.09 7.53 -9.14
C MET A 533 -12.27 7.50 -10.10
N TYR A 534 -13.29 6.69 -9.77
CA TYR A 534 -14.47 6.54 -10.61
C TYR A 534 -15.72 6.22 -9.77
N PRO A 535 -16.90 6.80 -10.09
CA PRO A 535 -17.12 7.91 -11.01
C PRO A 535 -16.25 9.13 -10.66
N PHE A 536 -15.86 9.91 -11.66
CA PHE A 536 -14.93 11.01 -11.42
C PHE A 536 -15.57 12.04 -10.47
N PRO A 537 -14.82 12.56 -9.46
CA PRO A 537 -15.38 13.48 -8.47
C PRO A 537 -16.00 14.74 -9.08
N LEU A 538 -17.05 15.26 -8.44
CA LEU A 538 -17.65 16.54 -8.81
C LEU A 538 -16.84 17.71 -8.22
N THR A 539 -17.04 18.91 -8.78
CA THR A 539 -16.37 20.15 -8.34
C THR A 539 -17.20 21.00 -7.37
N ASP A 540 -18.37 20.51 -6.95
CA ASP A 540 -19.31 21.23 -6.07
C ASP A 540 -18.80 21.35 -4.63
N LYS A 541 -18.16 20.31 -4.10
CA LYS A 541 -17.53 20.31 -2.76
C LYS A 541 -16.18 21.04 -2.77
N PHE A 542 -15.41 20.91 -3.85
CA PHE A 542 -14.08 21.51 -3.99
C PHE A 542 -13.74 21.69 -5.48
N ASP A 543 -13.55 22.93 -5.93
CA ASP A 543 -13.27 23.25 -7.34
C ASP A 543 -11.77 23.07 -7.70
N TYR A 544 -11.33 21.81 -7.69
CA TYR A 544 -9.97 21.44 -8.07
C TYR A 544 -9.64 21.79 -9.53
N LEU A 545 -10.64 21.87 -10.42
CA LEU A 545 -10.44 22.24 -11.82
C LEU A 545 -10.04 23.72 -11.96
N ASN A 546 -10.67 24.62 -11.20
CA ASN A 546 -10.26 26.02 -11.19
C ASN A 546 -8.86 26.20 -10.62
N ILE A 547 -8.50 25.46 -9.56
CA ILE A 547 -7.15 25.47 -9.00
C ILE A 547 -6.12 25.02 -10.04
N LEU A 548 -6.39 23.91 -10.74
CA LEU A 548 -5.56 23.41 -11.83
C LEU A 548 -5.42 24.39 -13.00
N LYS A 549 -6.47 25.14 -13.35
CA LYS A 549 -6.45 26.14 -14.43
C LYS A 549 -5.69 27.41 -14.06
N ASN A 550 -5.65 27.76 -12.78
CA ASN A 550 -4.97 28.95 -12.28
C ASN A 550 -3.47 28.73 -12.01
N ALA A 551 -3.04 27.47 -11.85
CA ALA A 551 -1.63 27.14 -11.77
C ALA A 551 -0.93 27.40 -13.13
N LYS A 552 0.33 27.83 -13.08
CA LYS A 552 1.15 28.07 -14.28
C LYS A 552 1.64 26.77 -14.90
N ILE A 553 1.95 25.79 -14.06
CA ILE A 553 2.45 24.48 -14.46
C ILE A 553 1.71 23.42 -13.67
N THR A 554 1.11 22.46 -14.37
CA THR A 554 0.55 21.25 -13.77
C THR A 554 1.22 20.01 -14.32
N ILE A 555 1.62 19.09 -13.43
CA ILE A 555 2.37 17.89 -13.76
C ILE A 555 1.61 16.67 -13.23
N CYS A 556 1.31 15.71 -14.10
CA CYS A 556 0.78 14.42 -13.69
C CYS A 556 1.92 13.47 -13.33
N VAL A 557 1.86 12.82 -12.16
CA VAL A 557 2.83 11.83 -11.69
C VAL A 557 2.16 10.46 -11.64
N GLU A 558 2.66 9.50 -12.42
CA GLU A 558 2.08 8.16 -12.54
C GLU A 558 3.14 7.07 -12.67
N ASN A 559 2.88 5.90 -12.08
CA ASN A 559 3.71 4.70 -12.28
C ASN A 559 3.20 3.85 -13.45
N ASN A 560 2.98 4.47 -14.62
CA ASN A 560 2.70 3.75 -15.86
C ASN A 560 3.24 4.52 -17.07
N ALA A 561 3.37 3.84 -18.20
CA ALA A 561 3.98 4.43 -19.40
C ALA A 561 3.14 5.52 -20.08
N THR A 562 1.81 5.48 -19.94
CA THR A 562 0.89 6.19 -20.86
C THR A 562 0.13 7.35 -20.25
N GLY A 563 0.24 7.56 -18.93
CA GLY A 563 -0.53 8.56 -18.19
C GLY A 563 -2.02 8.20 -18.17
N GLN A 564 -2.37 7.04 -17.62
CA GLN A 564 -3.74 6.54 -17.61
C GLN A 564 -4.70 7.46 -16.86
N PHE A 565 -4.30 7.98 -15.70
CA PHE A 565 -5.10 8.94 -14.94
C PHE A 565 -5.21 10.27 -15.69
N ALA A 566 -4.13 10.77 -16.30
CA ALA A 566 -4.20 11.97 -17.13
C ALA A 566 -5.19 11.83 -18.30
N ARG A 567 -5.25 10.66 -18.94
CA ARG A 567 -6.23 10.35 -20.01
C ARG A 567 -7.65 10.34 -19.47
N LEU A 568 -7.87 9.68 -18.33
CA LEU A 568 -9.17 9.65 -17.66
C LEU A 568 -9.64 11.06 -17.31
N MET A 569 -8.78 11.87 -16.69
CA MET A 569 -9.14 13.22 -16.30
C MET A 569 -9.46 14.11 -17.52
N LYS A 570 -8.74 13.95 -18.63
CA LYS A 570 -9.08 14.61 -19.89
C LYS A 570 -10.43 14.16 -20.45
N ALA A 571 -10.74 12.87 -20.40
CA ALA A 571 -12.01 12.33 -20.88
C ALA A 571 -13.20 12.82 -20.04
N GLU A 572 -13.06 12.84 -18.72
CA GLU A 572 -14.14 13.17 -17.79
C GLU A 572 -14.34 14.68 -17.57
N THR A 573 -13.29 15.50 -17.74
CA THR A 573 -13.33 16.92 -17.38
C THR A 573 -12.89 17.87 -18.51
N GLY A 574 -12.29 17.35 -19.57
CA GLY A 574 -11.69 18.14 -20.64
C GLY A 574 -10.35 18.80 -20.29
N TYR A 575 -9.91 18.74 -19.03
CA TYR A 575 -8.64 19.36 -18.62
C TYR A 575 -7.43 18.51 -19.06
N SER A 576 -6.33 19.16 -19.41
CA SER A 576 -5.08 18.51 -19.81
C SER A 576 -3.91 19.08 -19.03
N PHE A 577 -3.07 18.21 -18.46
CA PHE A 577 -1.85 18.61 -17.76
C PHE A 577 -0.81 19.20 -18.73
N ASN A 578 0.08 20.05 -18.19
CA ASN A 578 1.18 20.65 -18.95
C ASN A 578 2.39 19.72 -19.06
N GLY A 579 2.62 18.89 -18.03
CA GLY A 579 3.77 17.99 -17.92
C GLY A 579 3.39 16.62 -17.37
N PHE A 580 4.29 15.67 -17.59
CA PHE A 580 4.13 14.27 -17.18
C PHE A 580 5.44 13.77 -16.57
N ILE A 581 5.32 13.05 -15.46
CA ILE A 581 6.40 12.27 -14.85
C ILE A 581 5.86 10.84 -14.75
N ASN A 582 6.23 10.04 -15.74
CA ASN A 582 5.79 8.65 -15.88
C ASN A 582 6.95 7.71 -15.55
N ARG A 583 6.69 6.71 -14.70
CA ARG A 583 7.66 5.65 -14.36
C ARG A 583 7.08 4.27 -14.61
N TYR A 584 7.85 3.40 -15.25
CA TYR A 584 7.38 2.08 -15.71
C TYR A 584 8.52 1.04 -15.72
N ASP A 585 9.51 1.21 -14.84
CA ASP A 585 10.65 0.30 -14.65
C ASP A 585 10.40 -0.75 -13.55
N GLY A 586 9.18 -0.80 -12.99
CA GLY A 586 8.82 -1.68 -11.88
C GLY A 586 9.26 -1.18 -10.50
N ARG A 587 9.78 0.05 -10.38
CA ARG A 587 10.28 0.64 -9.12
C ARG A 587 9.39 1.80 -8.65
N PRO A 588 9.28 2.01 -7.32
CA PRO A 588 8.68 3.23 -6.80
C PRO A 588 9.66 4.41 -6.99
N PHE A 589 9.12 5.63 -6.94
CA PHE A 589 9.95 6.83 -6.84
C PHE A 589 10.62 6.92 -5.46
N THR A 590 11.84 7.43 -5.45
CA THR A 590 12.49 7.93 -4.22
C THR A 590 12.31 9.44 -4.13
N LEU A 591 12.38 9.98 -2.89
CA LEU A 591 12.13 11.41 -2.66
C LEU A 591 13.04 12.30 -3.50
N GLU A 592 14.35 12.02 -3.44
CA GLU A 592 15.35 12.81 -4.15
C GLU A 592 15.20 12.73 -5.68
N GLU A 593 14.76 11.59 -6.20
CA GLU A 593 14.48 11.40 -7.62
C GLU A 593 13.25 12.20 -8.07
N LEU A 594 12.11 12.06 -7.39
CA LEU A 594 10.89 12.78 -7.79
C LEU A 594 11.10 14.29 -7.68
N ALA A 595 11.77 14.77 -6.63
CA ALA A 595 12.09 16.19 -6.49
C ALA A 595 12.99 16.70 -7.63
N ARG A 596 13.96 15.91 -8.12
CA ARG A 596 14.78 16.25 -9.30
C ARG A 596 13.96 16.27 -10.58
N GLU A 597 13.12 15.26 -10.81
CA GLU A 597 12.24 15.21 -11.98
C GLU A 597 11.29 16.41 -12.01
N ILE A 598 10.65 16.77 -10.88
CA ILE A 598 9.81 17.97 -10.79
C ILE A 598 10.62 19.20 -11.17
N LYS A 599 11.77 19.44 -10.54
CA LYS A 599 12.64 20.60 -10.86
C LYS A 599 13.00 20.66 -12.35
N SER A 600 13.28 19.53 -12.98
CA SER A 600 13.61 19.44 -14.41
C SER A 600 12.48 19.82 -15.37
N ARG A 601 11.22 19.79 -14.89
CA ARG A 601 10.02 20.15 -15.68
C ARG A 601 9.59 21.60 -15.46
N LEU A 602 10.25 22.31 -14.53
CA LEU A 602 10.01 23.72 -14.22
C LEU A 602 10.99 24.67 -14.93
N SER A 603 12.08 24.12 -15.48
CA SER A 603 13.17 24.84 -16.14
C SER A 603 12.89 25.19 -17.60
#